data_AF-A0A6C0JNU8-F1
#
_entry.id   AF-A0A6C0JNU8-F1
#
_cell.length_a   1.000
_cell.length_b   1.000
_cell.length_c   1.000
_cell.angle_alpha   90.00
_cell.angle_beta   90.00
_cell.angle_gamma   90.00
#
_symmetry.space_group_name_H-M   'P 1'
#
loop_
_entity.id
_entity.type
_entity.pdbx_description
1 polymer ?
#
loop_
_entity_poly.entity_id
_entity_poly.type
_entity_poly.pdbx_seq_one_letter_code
_entity_poly.pdbx_strand_id
1 'polypeptide(L)'
;MKGLAFLVVIAGLLLAWYLSSTREQFVPEFLEQGNVRRTAETATSSYEQQTNHIIPTPVQLEAIPGMETPFRVNQYNSFQPA
;
A
#
# COMPACT_ATOMS: atom_id res chain seq x y z
N MET A 1 20.91 -43.42 15.80
CA MET A 1 19.82 -42.46 16.10
C MET A 1 20.12 -41.02 15.65
N LYS A 2 21.36 -40.52 15.71
CA LYS A 2 21.70 -39.13 15.31
C LYS A 2 21.54 -38.83 13.79
N GLY A 3 21.85 -39.79 12.92
CA GLY A 3 21.69 -39.61 11.47
C GLY A 3 20.24 -39.50 11.01
N LEU A 4 19.32 -40.21 11.69
CA LEU A 4 17.89 -40.15 11.41
C LEU A 4 17.31 -38.78 11.82
N ALA A 5 17.75 -38.24 12.95
CA ALA A 5 17.40 -36.88 13.36
C ALA A 5 17.88 -35.83 12.34
N PHE A 6 19.08 -36.01 11.79
CA PHE A 6 19.63 -35.09 10.78
C PHE A 6 18.82 -35.11 9.48
N LEU A 7 18.40 -36.30 9.02
CA LEU A 7 17.55 -36.45 7.85
C LEU A 7 16.17 -35.80 8.03
N VAL A 8 15.56 -35.94 9.22
CA VAL A 8 14.27 -35.32 9.53
C VAL A 8 14.37 -33.80 9.52
N VAL A 9 15.46 -33.23 10.06
CA VAL A 9 15.69 -31.78 10.06
C VAL A 9 15.87 -31.24 8.63
N ILE A 10 16.64 -31.93 7.80
CA ILE A 10 16.84 -31.55 6.39
C ILE A 10 15.51 -31.62 5.63
N ALA A 11 14.74 -32.69 5.80
CA ALA A 11 13.44 -32.85 5.17
C ALA A 11 12.46 -31.74 5.60
N GLY A 12 12.47 -31.37 6.88
CA GLY A 12 11.66 -30.27 7.40
C GLY A 12 12.04 -28.90 6.80
N LEU A 13 13.34 -28.62 6.65
CA LEU A 13 13.82 -27.39 6.01
C LEU A 13 13.44 -27.32 4.53
N LEU A 14 13.59 -28.41 3.79
CA LEU A 14 13.22 -28.47 2.38
C LEU A 14 11.70 -28.28 2.19
N LEU A 15 10.90 -28.88 3.07
CA LEU A 15 9.44 -28.72 3.05
C LEU A 15 9.02 -27.28 3.37
N ALA A 16 9.63 -26.66 4.39
CA ALA A 16 9.36 -25.27 4.74
C ALA A 16 9.76 -24.30 3.62
N TRP A 17 10.88 -24.56 2.95
CA TRP A 17 11.32 -23.77 1.79
C TRP A 17 10.33 -23.89 0.62
N TYR A 18 9.91 -25.11 0.28
CA TYR A 18 8.93 -25.35 -0.78
C TYR A 18 7.60 -24.62 -0.52
N LEU A 19 7.08 -24.72 0.71
CA LEU A 19 5.83 -24.07 1.11
C LEU A 19 5.95 -22.54 1.22
N SER A 20 7.15 -22.00 1.47
CA SER A 20 7.37 -20.56 1.48
C SER A 20 7.48 -19.96 0.08
N SER A 21 7.89 -20.75 -0.91
CA SER A 21 8.05 -20.30 -2.30
C SER A 21 6.74 -20.24 -3.09
N THR A 22 5.65 -20.80 -2.56
CA THR A 22 4.32 -20.75 -3.16
C THR A 22 3.47 -19.57 -2.70
N ARG A 23 4.04 -18.64 -1.90
CA ARG A 23 3.36 -17.37 -1.61
C ARG A 23 3.19 -16.61 -2.92
N GLU A 24 1.94 -16.28 -3.23
CA GLU A 24 1.57 -15.47 -4.39
C GLU A 24 2.41 -14.19 -4.39
N GLN A 25 3.26 -14.05 -5.40
CA GLN A 25 3.92 -12.78 -5.66
C GLN A 25 2.84 -11.80 -6.13
N PHE A 26 2.94 -10.55 -5.70
CA PHE A 26 2.09 -9.49 -6.25
C PHE A 26 2.33 -9.42 -7.76
N VAL A 27 1.39 -9.96 -8.52
CA VAL A 27 1.38 -9.96 -9.98
C VAL A 27 1.29 -8.48 -10.40
N PRO A 28 2.35 -7.89 -10.97
CA PRO A 28 2.42 -6.46 -11.25
C PRO A 28 1.35 -5.99 -12.25
N GLU A 29 0.72 -6.91 -12.96
CA GLU A 29 -0.43 -6.69 -13.84
C GLU A 29 -1.72 -6.30 -13.07
N PHE A 30 -1.80 -6.58 -11.76
CA PHE A 30 -2.92 -6.13 -10.91
C PHE A 30 -2.63 -4.82 -10.16
N LEU A 31 -1.42 -4.27 -10.28
CA LEU A 31 -1.17 -2.91 -9.81
C LEU A 31 -1.89 -1.93 -10.74
N GLU A 32 -2.58 -0.94 -10.19
CA GLU A 32 -3.30 0.05 -10.98
C GLU A 32 -2.30 0.89 -11.81
N GLN A 33 -2.14 0.54 -13.10
CA GLN A 33 -1.26 1.26 -14.03
C GLN A 33 -1.94 2.44 -14.74
N GLY A 34 -3.14 2.85 -14.30
CA GLY A 34 -3.91 3.92 -14.93
C GLY A 34 -3.15 5.24 -15.04
N ASN A 35 -2.33 5.56 -14.03
CA ASN A 35 -1.47 6.74 -14.04
C ASN A 35 -0.30 6.62 -15.04
N VAL A 36 0.30 5.44 -15.17
CA VAL A 36 1.38 5.18 -16.13
C VAL A 36 0.86 5.29 -17.55
N ARG A 37 -0.33 4.73 -17.80
CA ARG A 37 -1.03 4.82 -19.08
C ARG A 37 -1.32 6.26 -19.49
N ARG A 38 -1.93 7.06 -18.60
CA ARG A 38 -2.21 8.48 -18.87
C ARG A 38 -0.93 9.26 -19.14
N THR A 39 0.12 9.01 -18.36
CA THR A 39 1.43 9.66 -18.56
C THR A 39 2.02 9.33 -19.93
N ALA A 40 1.94 8.07 -20.37
CA ALA A 40 2.42 7.65 -21.68
C ALA A 40 1.59 8.26 -22.83
N GLU A 41 0.25 8.29 -22.69
CA GLU A 41 -0.66 8.90 -23.68
C GLU A 41 -0.43 10.42 -23.80
N THR A 42 -0.05 11.08 -22.72
CA THR A 42 0.22 12.52 -22.69
C THR A 42 1.68 12.89 -23.01
N ALA A 43 2.60 11.90 -23.08
CA ALA A 43 4.04 12.16 -23.26
C ALA A 43 4.40 12.80 -24.61
N THR A 44 3.59 12.59 -25.65
CA THR A 44 3.80 13.16 -26.99
C THR A 44 3.06 14.49 -27.21
N SER A 45 2.24 14.92 -26.25
CA SER A 45 1.45 16.14 -26.33
C SER A 45 2.09 17.25 -25.52
N SER A 46 2.64 18.26 -26.20
CA SER A 46 3.16 19.47 -25.55
C SER A 46 2.06 20.39 -25.01
N TYR A 47 0.79 20.12 -25.34
CA TYR A 47 -0.34 21.02 -25.08
C TYR A 47 -1.36 20.45 -24.08
N GLU A 48 -1.56 19.13 -24.05
CA GLU A 48 -2.53 18.49 -23.14
C GLU A 48 -1.88 18.13 -21.80
N GLN A 49 -1.47 19.11 -21.00
CA GLN A 49 -0.97 18.81 -19.66
C GLN A 49 -2.10 18.36 -18.73
N GLN A 50 -2.36 17.05 -18.69
CA GLN A 50 -3.21 16.46 -17.65
C GLN A 50 -2.38 16.32 -16.37
N THR A 51 -2.39 17.36 -15.55
CA THR A 51 -1.90 17.23 -14.17
C THR A 51 -2.83 16.29 -13.42
N ASN A 52 -2.31 15.50 -12.47
CA ASN A 52 -3.17 14.77 -11.54
C ASN A 52 -4.01 15.79 -10.79
N HIS A 53 -5.25 16.02 -11.26
CA HIS A 53 -6.17 16.94 -10.65
C HIS A 53 -6.65 16.31 -9.34
N ILE A 54 -5.82 16.45 -8.31
CA ILE A 54 -6.23 16.18 -6.95
C ILE A 54 -7.20 17.30 -6.62
N ILE A 55 -8.48 16.96 -6.55
CA ILE A 55 -9.50 17.88 -6.06
C ILE A 55 -9.05 18.31 -4.66
N PRO A 56 -8.79 19.61 -4.42
CA PRO A 56 -8.40 20.07 -3.11
C PRO A 56 -9.46 19.63 -2.10
N THR A 57 -9.04 19.00 -1.01
CA THR A 57 -9.96 18.70 0.07
C THR A 57 -10.60 20.02 0.51
N PRO A 58 -11.95 20.15 0.49
CA PRO A 58 -12.60 21.38 0.87
C PRO A 58 -12.20 21.74 2.30
N VAL A 59 -11.98 23.03 2.55
CA VAL A 59 -11.72 23.53 3.91
C VAL A 59 -12.94 23.16 4.75
N GLN A 60 -12.72 22.48 5.87
CA GLN A 60 -13.79 22.15 6.83
C GLN A 60 -14.32 23.48 7.40
N LEU A 61 -15.53 23.86 6.99
CA LEU A 61 -16.20 25.09 7.42
C LEU A 61 -16.86 24.95 8.80
N GLU A 62 -17.17 23.71 9.20
CA GLU A 62 -17.86 23.41 10.46
C GLU A 62 -16.86 22.94 11.51
N ALA A 63 -17.04 23.41 12.75
CA ALA A 63 -16.26 22.93 13.89
C ALA A 63 -16.53 21.44 14.11
N ILE A 64 -15.46 20.64 14.16
CA ILE A 64 -15.58 19.20 14.44
C ILE A 64 -16.15 19.03 15.86
N PRO A 65 -17.29 18.34 16.05
CA PRO A 65 -17.88 18.14 17.36
C PRO A 65 -16.98 17.24 18.22
N GLY A 66 -16.74 17.62 19.47
CA GLY A 66 -15.98 16.82 20.44
C GLY A 66 -14.88 17.58 21.17
N MET A 67 -14.07 16.86 21.93
CA MET A 67 -12.88 17.38 22.60
C MET A 67 -11.64 17.12 21.75
N GLU A 68 -10.80 18.14 21.56
CA GLU A 68 -9.52 18.00 20.87
C GLU A 68 -8.57 17.10 21.67
N THR A 69 -7.97 16.14 20.97
CA THR A 69 -7.00 15.19 21.53
C THR A 69 -5.59 15.60 21.13
N PRO A 70 -4.53 15.19 21.87
CA PRO A 70 -3.16 15.58 21.56
C PRO A 70 -2.57 14.91 20.31
N PHE A 71 -3.32 14.04 19.64
CA PHE A 71 -2.86 13.31 18.45
C PHE A 71 -3.18 14.10 17.16
N ARG A 72 -2.30 13.98 16.16
CA ARG A 72 -2.44 14.68 14.87
C ARG A 72 -2.05 13.74 13.73
N VAL A 73 -2.77 13.81 12.62
CA VAL A 73 -2.46 13.07 11.38
C VAL A 73 -2.29 14.08 10.25
N ASN A 74 -1.06 14.26 9.80
CA ASN A 74 -0.66 15.27 8.81
C ASN A 74 -1.11 16.69 9.25
N GLN A 75 -2.02 17.29 8.50
CA GLN A 75 -2.57 18.62 8.76
C GLN A 75 -3.83 18.62 9.65
N TYR A 76 -4.31 17.45 10.08
CA TYR A 76 -5.58 17.30 10.82
C TYR A 76 -5.36 16.99 12.30
N ASN A 77 -6.11 17.67 13.17
CA ASN A 77 -6.20 17.37 14.61
C ASN A 77 -7.30 16.32 14.82
N SER A 78 -7.12 15.42 15.80
CA SER A 78 -8.14 14.42 16.12
C SER A 78 -9.07 14.89 17.25
N PHE A 79 -10.36 14.55 17.12
CA PHE A 79 -11.40 14.89 18.07
C PHE A 79 -12.08 13.61 18.58
N GLN A 80 -12.39 13.56 19.86
CA GLN A 80 -13.18 12.48 20.46
C GLN A 80 -14.62 12.97 20.70
N PRO A 81 -15.66 12.17 20.38
CA PRO A 81 -17.04 12.49 20.74
C PRO A 81 -17.13 12.74 22.25
N ALA A 82 -17.84 13.80 22.63
CA ALA A 82 -18.15 14.08 24.03
C ALA A 82 -19.11 13.04 24.61
#